data_AF-A0A1V9VCI5-F1
#
_entry.id   AF-A0A1V9VCI5-F1
#
_cell.length_a   1.000
_cell.length_b   1.000
_cell.length_c   1.000
_cell.angle_alpha   90.00
_cell.angle_beta   90.00
_cell.angle_gamma   90.00
#
_symmetry.space_group_name_H-M   'P 1'
#
loop_
_entity.id
_entity.type
_entity.pdbx_description
1 polymer ?
#
loop_
_entity_poly.entity_id
_entity_poly.type
_entity_poly.pdbx_seq_one_letter_code
_entity_poly.pdbx_strand_id
1 'polypeptide(L)'
;MQKWLEEHKNDKVRTQMYYAKQGIITPHMEYVAKVENLDAEFIRSEIARGRLIIPANVNHTNQIPMAIGIASSCKINANIGSSALASDVSKEIEKVDVCLKYGADTIMDLSTGGDLDMIRKAVIAHSTVPIGTVPIYQILHDV
;
A
#
# COMPACT_ATOMS: atom_id res chain seq x y z
N MET A 1 -8.62 3.97 -12.07
CA MET A 1 -7.16 3.94 -11.79
C MET A 1 -6.35 3.26 -12.88
N GLN A 2 -6.67 2.03 -13.32
CA GLN A 2 -5.87 1.34 -14.34
C GLN A 2 -5.66 2.14 -15.64
N LYS A 3 -6.73 2.74 -16.19
CA LYS A 3 -6.64 3.63 -17.35
C LYS A 3 -5.59 4.74 -17.17
N TRP A 4 -5.57 5.41 -16.02
CA TRP A 4 -4.59 6.45 -15.70
C TRP A 4 -3.16 5.89 -15.65
N LEU A 5 -2.96 4.72 -15.05
CA LEU A 5 -1.64 4.09 -14.99
C LEU A 5 -1.12 3.72 -16.39
N GLU A 6 -1.99 3.29 -17.30
CA GLU A 6 -1.65 3.02 -18.69
C GLU A 6 -1.30 4.28 -19.47
N GLU A 7 -2.06 5.36 -19.31
CA GLU A 7 -1.78 6.66 -19.93
C GLU A 7 -0.43 7.25 -19.47
N HIS A 8 -0.03 6.96 -18.23
CA HIS A 8 1.21 7.45 -17.61
C HIS A 8 2.27 6.35 -17.45
N LYS A 9 2.23 5.29 -18.28
CA LYS A 9 3.18 4.17 -18.16
C LYS A 9 4.61 4.53 -18.54
N ASN A 10 4.77 5.54 -19.40
CA ASN A 10 6.06 5.99 -19.93
C ASN A 10 6.69 7.13 -19.09
N ASP A 11 6.02 7.56 -18.01
CA ASP A 11 6.54 8.60 -17.15
C ASP A 11 7.77 8.10 -16.40
N LYS A 12 8.84 8.92 -16.38
CA LYS A 12 10.10 8.57 -15.71
C LYS A 12 9.94 8.40 -14.19
N VAL A 13 9.04 9.16 -13.59
CA VAL A 13 8.75 9.13 -12.15
C VAL A 13 7.25 8.98 -11.96
N ARG A 14 6.85 7.86 -11.34
CA ARG A 14 5.42 7.48 -11.22
C ARG A 14 4.96 7.49 -9.76
N THR A 15 5.35 8.51 -9.02
CA THR A 15 4.96 8.67 -7.61
C THR A 15 3.88 9.73 -7.44
N GLN A 16 3.03 9.56 -6.43
CA GLN A 16 1.98 10.54 -6.10
C GLN A 16 2.58 11.91 -5.77
N MET A 17 3.74 11.94 -5.10
CA MET A 17 4.46 13.19 -4.81
C MET A 17 4.97 13.89 -6.08
N TYR A 18 5.44 13.14 -7.08
CA TYR A 18 5.86 13.73 -8.34
C TYR A 18 4.69 14.42 -9.04
N TYR A 19 3.57 13.71 -9.25
CA TYR A 19 2.38 14.29 -9.87
C TYR A 19 1.84 15.49 -9.07
N ALA A 20 1.79 15.38 -7.74
CA ALA A 20 1.36 16.48 -6.88
C ALA A 20 2.21 17.74 -7.09
N LYS A 21 3.55 17.62 -7.15
CA LYS A 21 4.46 18.75 -7.37
C LYS A 21 4.33 19.38 -8.76
N GLN A 22 3.81 18.64 -9.75
CA GLN A 22 3.46 19.16 -11.08
C GLN A 22 2.07 19.82 -11.12
N GLY A 23 1.37 19.91 -9.99
CA GLY A 23 0.00 20.46 -9.94
C GLY A 23 -1.06 19.48 -10.46
N ILE A 24 -0.70 18.20 -10.65
CA ILE A 24 -1.62 17.19 -11.17
C ILE A 24 -2.35 16.53 -10.00
N ILE A 25 -3.68 16.57 -10.04
CA ILE A 25 -4.55 15.78 -9.17
C ILE A 25 -4.75 14.42 -9.86
N THR A 26 -4.27 13.34 -9.23
CA THR A 26 -4.44 11.99 -9.79
C THR A 26 -5.77 11.39 -9.37
N PRO A 27 -6.28 10.35 -10.06
CA PRO A 27 -7.48 9.62 -9.61
C PRO A 27 -7.35 9.00 -8.22
N HIS A 28 -6.11 8.76 -7.75
CA HIS A 28 -5.88 8.28 -6.38
C HIS A 28 -6.15 9.41 -5.37
N MET A 29 -5.72 10.63 -5.68
CA MET A 29 -5.97 11.82 -4.85
C MET A 29 -7.47 12.13 -4.79
N GLU A 30 -8.18 12.08 -5.92
CA GLU A 30 -9.64 12.26 -5.96
C GLU A 30 -10.37 11.20 -5.12
N TYR A 31 -9.94 9.94 -5.22
CA TYR A 31 -10.54 8.85 -4.46
C TYR A 31 -10.39 9.08 -2.95
N VAL A 32 -9.16 9.33 -2.47
CA VAL A 32 -8.94 9.53 -1.03
C VAL A 32 -9.56 10.82 -0.52
N ALA A 33 -9.62 11.88 -1.34
CA ALA A 33 -10.33 13.11 -1.00
C ALA A 33 -11.81 12.84 -0.72
N LYS A 34 -12.45 12.04 -1.58
CA LYS A 34 -13.85 11.62 -1.37
C LYS A 34 -14.03 10.78 -0.10
N VAL A 35 -13.14 9.81 0.14
CA VAL A 35 -13.24 8.92 1.31
C VAL A 35 -13.04 9.68 2.62
N GLU A 36 -12.08 10.61 2.67
CA GLU A 36 -11.78 11.41 3.85
C GLU A 36 -12.70 12.63 4.01
N ASN A 37 -13.61 12.87 3.05
CA ASN A 37 -14.43 14.08 2.97
C ASN A 37 -13.59 15.38 2.99
N LEU A 38 -12.54 15.40 2.17
CA LEU A 38 -11.60 16.51 1.99
C LEU A 38 -11.61 16.99 0.54
N ASP A 39 -11.08 18.19 0.32
CA ASP A 39 -10.87 18.71 -1.02
C ASP A 39 -9.68 18.03 -1.72
N ALA A 40 -9.80 17.76 -3.03
CA ALA A 40 -8.78 17.06 -3.80
C ALA A 40 -7.52 17.91 -4.00
N GLU A 41 -7.66 19.23 -4.15
CA GLU A 41 -6.52 20.15 -4.24
C GLU A 41 -5.83 20.26 -2.88
N PHE A 42 -6.57 20.22 -1.78
CA PHE A 42 -5.99 20.12 -0.44
C PHE A 42 -5.15 18.84 -0.26
N ILE A 43 -5.67 17.66 -0.66
CA ILE A 43 -4.90 16.39 -0.66
C ILE A 43 -3.63 16.52 -1.52
N ARG A 44 -3.75 17.02 -2.75
CA ARG A 44 -2.61 17.23 -3.65
C ARG A 44 -1.56 18.14 -2.99
N SER A 45 -1.99 19.23 -2.36
CA SER A 45 -1.10 20.18 -1.69
C SER A 45 -0.35 19.54 -0.50
N GLU A 46 -1.02 18.74 0.33
CA GLU A 46 -0.41 18.00 1.44
C GLU A 46 0.65 17.01 0.95
N ILE A 47 0.36 16.30 -0.15
CA ILE A 47 1.30 15.36 -0.79
C ILE A 47 2.51 16.11 -1.34
N ALA A 48 2.30 17.23 -2.04
CA ALA A 48 3.39 18.00 -2.63
C ALA A 48 4.40 18.52 -1.59
N ARG A 49 3.91 18.87 -0.39
CA ARG A 49 4.74 19.33 0.75
C ARG A 49 5.18 18.21 1.70
N GLY A 50 4.86 16.95 1.39
CA GLY A 50 5.34 15.78 2.14
C GLY A 50 4.68 15.56 3.50
N ARG A 51 3.48 16.10 3.73
CA ARG A 51 2.71 15.93 4.97
C ARG A 51 1.63 14.85 4.91
N LEU A 52 1.37 14.34 3.70
CA LEU A 52 0.45 13.24 3.43
C LEU A 52 1.05 12.36 2.33
N ILE A 53 0.82 11.05 2.43
CA ILE A 53 1.22 10.08 1.40
C ILE A 53 0.01 9.23 0.99
N ILE A 54 0.07 8.70 -0.23
CA ILE A 54 -0.81 7.63 -0.72
C ILE A 54 0.11 6.49 -1.16
N PRO A 55 0.28 5.43 -0.34
CA PRO A 55 1.14 4.30 -0.69
C PRO A 55 0.46 3.43 -1.75
N ALA A 56 0.67 3.76 -3.02
CA ALA A 56 0.04 3.09 -4.16
C ALA A 56 1.08 2.66 -5.18
N ASN A 57 1.69 1.49 -4.96
CA ASN A 57 2.61 0.92 -5.93
C ASN A 57 1.84 0.55 -7.21
N VAL A 58 2.37 0.93 -8.37
CA VAL A 58 1.74 0.69 -9.68
C VAL A 58 1.46 -0.79 -9.97
N ASN A 59 2.18 -1.71 -9.31
CA ASN A 59 2.01 -3.15 -9.46
C ASN A 59 0.98 -3.76 -8.49
N HIS A 60 0.50 -3.02 -7.49
CA HIS A 60 -0.52 -3.50 -6.56
C HIS A 60 -1.92 -3.13 -7.08
N THR A 61 -2.37 -3.86 -8.10
CA THR A 61 -3.53 -3.45 -8.91
C THR A 61 -4.89 -3.57 -8.24
N ASN A 62 -5.01 -4.39 -7.20
CA ASN A 62 -6.26 -4.65 -6.47
C ASN A 62 -6.43 -3.73 -5.24
N GLN A 63 -5.47 -2.84 -5.02
CA GLN A 63 -5.45 -1.95 -3.87
C GLN A 63 -6.52 -0.87 -3.96
N ILE A 64 -7.20 -0.62 -2.84
CA ILE A 64 -8.04 0.53 -2.58
C ILE A 64 -7.15 1.65 -2.03
N PRO A 65 -7.02 2.81 -2.71
CA PRO A 65 -6.14 3.88 -2.27
C PRO A 65 -6.59 4.46 -0.92
N MET A 66 -5.61 4.87 -0.11
CA MET A 66 -5.85 5.57 1.15
C MET A 66 -4.78 6.61 1.43
N ALA A 67 -5.14 7.60 2.24
CA ALA A 67 -4.25 8.67 2.67
C ALA A 67 -3.68 8.37 4.07
N ILE A 68 -2.40 8.67 4.25
CA ILE A 68 -1.73 8.66 5.57
C ILE A 68 -1.08 10.03 5.75
N GLY A 69 -1.56 10.80 6.73
CA GLY A 69 -1.04 12.14 7.03
C GLY A 69 -1.86 12.85 8.11
N ILE A 70 -1.36 13.99 8.60
CA ILE A 70 -2.00 14.74 9.70
C ILE A 70 -3.42 15.18 9.35
N ALA A 71 -3.70 15.45 8.08
CA ALA A 71 -4.99 15.98 7.66
C ALA A 71 -6.04 14.90 7.34
N SER A 72 -5.65 13.63 7.28
CA SER A 72 -6.58 12.49 7.12
C SER A 72 -6.93 11.87 8.48
N SER A 73 -7.96 11.02 8.52
CA SER A 73 -8.24 10.19 9.70
C SER A 73 -7.01 9.35 10.10
N CYS A 74 -6.86 9.09 11.40
CA CYS A 74 -5.80 8.26 11.93
C CYS A 74 -5.90 6.84 11.36
N LYS A 75 -4.79 6.29 10.88
CA LYS A 75 -4.71 4.97 10.25
C LYS A 75 -4.00 3.97 11.16
N ILE A 76 -4.46 2.72 11.14
CA ILE A 76 -3.87 1.62 11.91
C ILE A 76 -3.21 0.59 10.99
N ASN A 77 -2.07 0.06 11.44
CA ASN A 77 -1.35 -0.99 10.74
C ASN A 77 -1.43 -2.30 11.52
N ALA A 78 -1.66 -3.41 10.82
CA ALA A 78 -1.55 -4.76 11.38
C ALA A 78 -0.29 -5.47 10.84
N ASN A 79 0.45 -6.13 11.72
CA ASN A 79 1.59 -6.95 11.31
C ASN A 79 1.16 -8.41 11.18
N ILE A 80 1.48 -9.02 10.04
CA ILE A 80 1.37 -10.46 9.80
C ILE A 80 2.76 -11.02 9.53
N GLY A 81 2.85 -12.33 9.26
CA GLY A 81 4.09 -12.96 8.87
C GLY A 81 4.20 -14.40 9.34
N SER A 82 4.90 -15.19 8.53
CA SER A 82 5.35 -16.53 8.85
C SER A 82 6.64 -16.52 9.68
N SER A 83 6.89 -17.61 10.38
CA SER A 83 8.16 -17.85 11.07
C SER A 83 8.81 -19.13 10.55
N ALA A 84 10.10 -19.33 10.83
CA ALA A 84 10.81 -20.56 10.47
C ALA A 84 10.16 -21.84 11.02
N LEU A 85 9.35 -21.73 12.08
CA LEU A 85 8.65 -22.86 12.71
C LEU A 85 7.23 -23.07 12.16
N ALA A 86 6.67 -22.08 11.47
CA ALA A 86 5.31 -22.11 10.93
C ALA A 86 5.22 -21.23 9.67
N SER A 87 5.36 -21.86 8.50
CA SER A 87 5.23 -21.22 7.19
C SER A 87 4.16 -21.93 6.36
N ASP A 88 2.96 -21.35 6.30
CA ASP A 88 1.87 -21.80 5.43
C ASP A 88 1.22 -20.57 4.79
N VAL A 89 1.27 -20.53 3.45
CA VAL A 89 0.69 -19.45 2.63
C VAL A 89 -0.79 -19.26 2.96
N SER A 90 -1.53 -20.36 3.18
CA SER A 90 -2.97 -20.32 3.43
C SER A 90 -3.28 -19.59 4.73
N LYS A 91 -2.43 -19.78 5.76
CA LYS A 91 -2.57 -19.10 7.05
C LYS A 91 -2.22 -17.62 6.95
N GLU A 92 -1.24 -17.25 6.13
CA GLU A 92 -0.94 -15.82 5.91
C GLU A 92 -2.09 -15.12 5.18
N ILE A 93 -2.72 -15.78 4.21
CA ILE A 93 -3.93 -15.27 3.55
C ILE A 93 -5.08 -15.10 4.57
N GLU A 94 -5.31 -16.09 5.44
CA GLU A 94 -6.34 -16.01 6.47
C GLU A 94 -6.09 -14.82 7.43
N LYS A 95 -4.83 -14.56 7.79
CA LYS A 95 -4.47 -13.38 8.60
C LYS A 95 -4.80 -12.08 7.86
N VAL A 96 -4.58 -12.01 6.54
CA VAL A 96 -4.99 -10.85 5.72
C VAL A 96 -6.50 -10.66 5.80
N ASP A 97 -7.29 -11.72 5.63
CA ASP A 97 -8.76 -11.65 5.74
C ASP A 97 -9.22 -11.13 7.11
N VAL A 98 -8.59 -11.60 8.18
CA VAL A 98 -8.85 -11.11 9.55
C VAL A 98 -8.52 -9.62 9.64
N CYS A 99 -7.37 -9.17 9.12
CA CYS A 99 -6.99 -7.76 9.15
C CYS A 99 -8.00 -6.88 8.40
N LEU A 100 -8.42 -7.30 7.20
CA LEU A 100 -9.42 -6.59 6.41
C LEU A 100 -10.79 -6.55 7.14
N LYS A 101 -11.21 -7.66 7.72
CA LYS A 101 -12.49 -7.78 8.45
C LYS A 101 -12.57 -6.84 9.66
N TYR A 102 -11.47 -6.67 10.40
CA TYR A 102 -11.44 -5.85 11.60
C TYR A 102 -10.96 -4.40 11.35
N GLY A 103 -10.75 -4.02 10.09
CA GLY A 103 -10.53 -2.63 9.70
C GLY A 103 -9.08 -2.16 9.83
N ALA A 104 -8.10 -3.04 9.62
CA ALA A 104 -6.71 -2.60 9.46
C ALA A 104 -6.59 -1.76 8.18
N ASP A 105 -6.04 -0.54 8.30
CA ASP A 105 -5.84 0.33 7.15
C ASP A 105 -4.63 -0.11 6.32
N THR A 106 -3.56 -0.58 6.97
CA THR A 106 -2.41 -1.16 6.26
C THR A 106 -2.01 -2.47 6.88
N ILE A 107 -1.32 -3.30 6.10
CA ILE A 107 -0.76 -4.55 6.58
C ILE A 107 0.74 -4.53 6.28
N MET A 108 1.57 -4.97 7.23
CA MET A 108 2.97 -5.30 6.95
C MET A 108 3.20 -6.79 7.04
N ASP A 109 3.79 -7.34 5.98
CA ASP A 109 4.31 -8.71 6.00
C ASP A 109 5.75 -8.71 6.53
N LEU A 110 5.90 -9.24 7.74
CA LEU A 110 7.17 -9.38 8.46
C LEU A 110 7.68 -10.83 8.45
N SER A 111 7.24 -11.66 7.50
CA SER A 111 7.67 -13.04 7.33
C SER A 111 9.19 -13.19 7.30
N THR A 112 9.70 -14.19 8.03
CA THR A 112 11.14 -14.50 8.11
C THR A 112 11.49 -15.95 7.77
N GLY A 113 10.53 -16.77 7.36
CA GLY A 113 10.80 -18.18 7.03
C GLY A 113 9.80 -18.79 6.05
N GLY A 114 10.24 -19.86 5.38
CA GLY A 114 9.52 -20.47 4.27
C GLY A 114 9.82 -19.76 2.94
N ASP A 115 9.00 -20.03 1.92
CA ASP A 115 9.12 -19.35 0.62
C ASP A 115 8.53 -17.93 0.70
N LEU A 116 9.38 -16.95 1.04
CA LEU A 116 8.99 -15.55 1.20
C LEU A 116 8.41 -14.94 -0.08
N ASP A 117 8.93 -15.33 -1.25
CA ASP A 117 8.44 -14.82 -2.54
C ASP A 117 7.03 -15.31 -2.83
N MET A 118 6.77 -16.60 -2.61
CA MET A 118 5.44 -17.19 -2.78
C MET A 118 4.43 -16.57 -1.81
N ILE A 119 4.80 -16.47 -0.52
CA ILE A 119 3.95 -15.88 0.52
C ILE A 119 3.59 -14.44 0.16
N ARG A 120 4.58 -13.60 -0.15
CA ARG A 120 4.35 -12.18 -0.46
C ARG A 120 3.51 -11.97 -1.71
N LYS A 121 3.76 -12.75 -2.77
CA LYS A 121 2.93 -12.69 -3.99
C LYS A 121 1.46 -13.00 -3.68
N ALA A 122 1.21 -14.02 -2.86
CA ALA A 122 -0.14 -14.38 -2.46
C ALA A 122 -0.79 -13.29 -1.58
N VAL A 123 -0.08 -12.78 -0.58
CA VAL A 123 -0.55 -11.70 0.31
C VAL A 123 -0.86 -10.42 -0.48
N ILE A 124 0.02 -9.99 -1.39
CA ILE A 124 -0.19 -8.78 -2.20
C ILE A 124 -1.38 -8.95 -3.15
N ALA A 125 -1.53 -10.12 -3.78
CA ALA A 125 -2.64 -10.40 -4.68
C ALA A 125 -4.00 -10.39 -3.97
N HIS A 126 -4.03 -10.88 -2.73
CA HIS A 126 -5.24 -10.99 -1.89
C HIS A 126 -5.60 -9.69 -1.16
N SER A 127 -4.61 -8.88 -0.79
CA SER A 127 -4.82 -7.65 -0.04
C SER A 127 -5.40 -6.52 -0.90
N THR A 128 -6.46 -5.89 -0.40
CA THR A 128 -7.00 -4.63 -0.92
C THR A 128 -6.42 -3.40 -0.23
N VAL A 129 -5.67 -3.56 0.86
CA VAL A 129 -5.00 -2.48 1.60
C VAL A 129 -3.51 -2.43 1.28
N PRO A 130 -2.81 -1.28 1.46
CA PRO A 130 -1.37 -1.20 1.26
C PRO A 130 -0.60 -2.28 2.03
N ILE A 131 0.34 -2.93 1.34
CA ILE A 131 1.27 -3.90 1.92
C ILE A 131 2.65 -3.27 2.10
N GLY A 132 3.13 -3.25 3.33
CA GLY A 132 4.51 -2.94 3.68
C GLY A 132 5.35 -4.20 3.93
N THR A 133 6.67 -4.07 3.81
CA THR A 133 7.63 -5.14 4.13
C THR A 133 8.88 -4.54 4.75
N VAL A 134 9.73 -5.39 5.31
CA VAL A 134 11.08 -5.02 5.77
C VAL A 134 12.09 -5.79 4.90
N PRO A 135 12.63 -5.17 3.83
CA PRO A 135 13.44 -5.88 2.83
C PRO A 135 14.65 -6.62 3.38
N ILE A 136 15.28 -6.10 4.45
CA ILE A 136 16.44 -6.73 5.08
C ILE A 136 16.13 -8.13 5.62
N TYR A 137 14.89 -8.45 5.99
CA TYR A 137 14.53 -9.79 6.47
C TYR A 137 14.64 -10.85 5.37
N GLN A 138 14.30 -10.50 4.12
CA GLN A 138 14.48 -11.42 3.00
C GLN A 138 15.95 -11.52 2.59
N ILE A 139 16.67 -10.39 2.59
CA ILE A 139 18.13 -10.41 2.32
C ILE A 139 18.86 -11.33 3.29
N LEU A 140 18.49 -11.32 4.58
CA LEU A 140 19.06 -12.19 5.60
C LEU A 140 18.58 -13.65 5.52
N HIS A 141 17.46 -13.91 4.86
CA HIS A 141 16.94 -15.26 4.64
C HIS A 141 17.59 -15.92 3.41
N ASP A 142 17.92 -15.13 2.39
CA ASP A 142 18.44 -15.61 1.10
C ASP A 142 19.97 -15.78 1.08
N VAL A 143 20.66 -15.44 2.19
CA VAL A 143 22.10 -15.68 2.41
C VAL A 143 22.39 -17.08 2.93
#